data_AF-A0A4U0VZP7-F1
#
_entry.id   AF-A0A4U0VZP7-F1
#
_cell.length_a   1.000
_cell.length_b   1.000
_cell.length_c   1.000
_cell.angle_alpha   90.00
_cell.angle_beta   90.00
_cell.angle_gamma   90.00
#
_symmetry.space_group_name_H-M   'P 1'
#
loop_
_entity.id
_entity.type
_entity.pdbx_description
1 polymer ?
#
loop_
_entity_poly.entity_id
_entity_poly.type
_entity_poly.pdbx_seq_one_letter_code
_entity_poly.pdbx_strand_id
1 'polypeptide(L)'
;MSYNNIGLSTPRGSGTSGHIQANRSALRQRDRPRDSAPDLHRQSFASRAPDKEILEHERKRAVEAKCFELQVSLEDDGVEADEIESQVAALRERLLAQQSVVGGAIKPHERHQIAQAKQQADERMRNALGIKADTFVEGASFDRELQERLKLERQAEREKAREERLKIEQELKADRARAQAARDEQRQKHEREMDRERQRQRDELEQSRRDHAARLRSINPSSDRLPYSGGAAAGEGQQQGERVAVAPPRGAGLPLGVDNVVIHLHDLAPGHGRDRGRLLRRRRVVEPPRGRGRGRGPLRGGRYRPLLLDAGGIA
;
A
#
# COMPACT_ATOMS: atom_id res chain seq x y z
N MET A 1 70.38 40.58 -26.41
CA MET A 1 70.21 39.35 -27.18
C MET A 1 68.77 38.93 -26.99
N SER A 2 67.95 38.98 -28.04
CA SER A 2 66.59 38.46 -27.99
C SER A 2 66.63 36.94 -28.15
N TYR A 3 65.84 36.22 -27.34
CA TYR A 3 65.68 34.77 -27.47
C TYR A 3 64.19 34.47 -27.55
N ASN A 4 63.78 33.59 -28.49
CA ASN A 4 62.37 33.29 -28.79
C ASN A 4 61.50 34.55 -29.04
N ASN A 5 62.04 35.55 -29.74
CA ASN A 5 61.39 36.85 -30.00
C ASN A 5 60.95 37.61 -28.73
N ILE A 6 61.56 37.33 -27.58
CA ILE A 6 61.29 38.01 -26.31
C ILE A 6 62.55 38.76 -25.87
N GLY A 7 62.38 40.02 -25.42
CA GLY A 7 63.44 40.87 -24.88
C GLY A 7 64.12 41.81 -25.87
N LEU A 8 65.24 42.41 -25.45
CA LEU A 8 65.97 43.43 -26.23
C LEU A 8 67.02 42.80 -27.15
N SER A 9 67.10 43.29 -28.40
CA SER A 9 68.14 42.90 -29.37
C SER A 9 69.54 43.15 -28.80
N THR A 10 69.79 44.36 -28.27
CA THR A 10 71.01 44.71 -27.54
C THR A 10 70.65 45.45 -26.24
N PRO A 11 71.35 45.19 -25.11
CA PRO A 11 71.11 45.93 -23.86
C PRO A 11 71.73 47.34 -23.88
N ARG A 12 72.68 47.61 -24.79
CA ARG A 12 73.35 48.90 -24.93
C ARG A 12 72.36 49.95 -25.44
N GLY A 13 72.28 51.09 -24.74
CA GLY A 13 71.36 52.18 -25.06
C GLY A 13 69.97 52.08 -24.42
N SER A 14 69.61 50.92 -23.83
CA SER A 14 68.33 50.75 -23.13
C SER A 14 68.35 51.26 -21.68
N GLY A 15 69.52 51.54 -21.10
CA GLY A 15 69.66 51.96 -19.70
C GLY A 15 69.36 50.85 -18.68
N THR A 16 69.29 49.59 -19.09
CA THR A 16 69.03 48.42 -18.23
C THR A 16 70.08 47.33 -18.46
N SER A 17 70.15 46.32 -17.59
CA SER A 17 71.08 45.18 -17.72
C SER A 17 70.70 44.20 -18.83
N GLY A 18 69.49 44.31 -19.41
CA GLY A 18 68.98 43.35 -20.39
C GLY A 18 68.59 41.99 -19.82
N HIS A 19 68.43 41.86 -18.50
CA HIS A 19 67.97 40.63 -17.86
C HIS A 19 66.47 40.41 -18.12
N ILE A 20 66.10 39.22 -18.62
CA ILE A 20 64.73 38.86 -18.99
C ILE A 20 64.24 37.79 -18.01
N GLN A 21 63.07 38.00 -17.40
CA GLN A 21 62.42 37.02 -16.52
C GLN A 21 61.11 36.54 -17.13
N ALA A 22 60.80 35.25 -16.95
CA ALA A 22 59.52 34.70 -17.37
C ALA A 22 58.40 35.17 -16.43
N ASN A 23 57.26 35.59 -17.00
CA ASN A 23 56.08 35.89 -16.21
C ASN A 23 55.44 34.59 -15.70
N ARG A 24 55.62 34.28 -14.40
CA ARG A 24 55.04 33.08 -13.78
C ARG A 24 53.52 33.17 -13.55
N SER A 25 52.96 34.38 -13.60
CA SER A 25 51.53 34.63 -13.45
C SER A 25 50.77 34.63 -14.77
N ALA A 26 51.47 34.55 -15.91
CA ALA A 26 50.83 34.44 -17.20
C ALA A 26 50.14 33.08 -17.33
N LEU A 27 48.80 33.09 -17.28
CA LEU A 27 48.00 31.90 -17.55
C LEU A 27 48.19 31.51 -19.01
N ARG A 28 48.75 30.31 -19.25
CA ARG A 28 48.80 29.74 -20.59
C ARG A 28 47.37 29.52 -21.06
N GLN A 29 47.01 30.08 -22.22
CA GLN A 29 45.77 29.68 -22.89
C GLN A 29 45.84 28.17 -23.08
N ARG A 30 44.80 27.47 -22.63
CA ARG A 30 44.75 26.02 -22.68
C ARG A 30 44.67 25.63 -24.16
N ASP A 31 45.76 25.13 -24.72
CA ASP A 31 45.90 24.88 -26.17
C ASP A 31 44.92 23.84 -26.76
N ARG A 32 44.03 23.26 -25.96
CA ARG A 32 42.85 22.52 -26.43
C ARG A 32 41.71 22.69 -25.41
N PRO A 33 40.46 22.97 -25.80
CA PRO A 33 39.35 22.51 -24.98
C PRO A 33 39.60 21.02 -24.81
N ARG A 34 39.65 20.54 -23.57
CA ARG A 34 39.78 19.11 -23.27
C ARG A 34 38.81 18.42 -24.21
N ASP A 35 39.31 17.73 -25.25
CA ASP A 35 38.49 16.97 -26.17
C ASP A 35 37.52 16.23 -25.27
N SER A 36 36.24 16.59 -25.40
CA SER A 36 35.15 15.99 -24.63
C SER A 36 35.47 14.52 -24.59
N ALA A 37 35.83 13.98 -23.42
CA ALA A 37 36.39 12.64 -23.36
C ALA A 37 35.39 11.75 -24.10
N PRO A 38 35.75 11.17 -25.26
CA PRO A 38 34.75 10.52 -26.14
C PRO A 38 34.10 9.30 -25.46
N ASP A 39 34.57 8.97 -24.26
CA ASP A 39 34.13 7.88 -23.41
C ASP A 39 33.12 8.25 -22.32
N LEU A 40 32.74 9.53 -22.13
CA LEU A 40 31.66 9.85 -21.18
C LEU A 40 30.31 9.22 -21.59
N HIS A 41 30.13 8.93 -22.88
CA HIS A 41 28.97 8.18 -23.38
C HIS A 41 29.18 6.65 -23.38
N ARG A 42 30.41 6.15 -23.21
CA ARG A 42 30.72 4.71 -23.20
C ARG A 42 30.78 4.11 -21.81
N GLN A 43 31.02 4.92 -20.78
CA GLN A 43 30.91 4.50 -19.40
C GLN A 43 29.54 4.93 -18.90
N SER A 44 28.53 4.17 -19.32
CA SER A 44 27.21 4.19 -18.72
C SER A 44 27.34 4.30 -17.20
N PHE A 45 26.76 5.33 -16.61
CA PHE A 45 26.50 5.40 -15.16
C PHE A 45 25.52 4.30 -14.69
N ALA A 46 25.24 3.31 -15.55
CA ALA A 46 24.47 2.13 -15.24
C ALA A 46 25.13 1.40 -14.07
N SER A 47 24.33 1.18 -13.03
CA SER A 47 24.75 0.35 -11.90
C SER A 47 25.08 -1.03 -12.44
N ARG A 48 26.33 -1.49 -12.23
CA ARG A 48 26.78 -2.81 -12.67
C ARG A 48 25.84 -3.88 -12.11
N ALA A 49 25.38 -4.78 -12.97
CA ALA A 49 24.54 -5.89 -12.55
C ALA A 49 25.34 -6.82 -11.61
N PRO A 50 24.67 -7.44 -10.62
CA PRO A 50 25.29 -8.47 -9.80
C PRO A 50 25.51 -9.73 -10.64
N ASP A 51 26.71 -10.30 -10.55
CA ASP A 51 27.06 -11.54 -11.24
C ASP A 51 26.51 -12.73 -10.44
N LYS A 52 25.68 -13.55 -11.10
CA LYS A 52 25.01 -14.70 -10.47
C LYS A 52 26.02 -15.75 -9.99
N GLU A 53 27.07 -15.99 -10.78
CA GLU A 53 28.13 -16.95 -10.43
C GLU A 53 28.84 -16.55 -9.13
N ILE A 54 29.14 -15.26 -8.94
CA ILE A 54 29.79 -14.77 -7.72
C ILE A 54 28.84 -14.91 -6.53
N LEU A 55 27.55 -14.60 -6.70
CA LEU A 55 26.55 -14.78 -5.64
C LEU A 55 26.40 -16.26 -5.25
N GLU A 56 26.38 -17.17 -6.21
CA GLU A 56 26.33 -18.62 -5.97
C GLU A 56 27.61 -19.13 -5.30
N HIS A 57 28.77 -18.61 -5.69
CA HIS A 57 30.03 -18.95 -5.07
C HIS A 57 30.11 -18.49 -3.62
N GLU A 58 29.70 -17.24 -3.31
CA GLU A 58 29.64 -16.76 -1.92
C GLU A 58 28.65 -17.58 -1.08
N ARG A 59 27.52 -18.03 -1.67
CA ARG A 59 26.58 -18.95 -1.00
C ARG A 59 27.24 -20.29 -0.67
N LYS A 60 27.91 -20.93 -1.64
CA LYS A 60 28.62 -22.19 -1.43
C LYS A 60 29.73 -22.04 -0.38
N ARG A 61 30.54 -20.99 -0.49
CA ARG A 61 31.59 -20.66 0.49
C ARG A 61 31.02 -20.51 1.90
N ALA A 62 29.85 -19.90 2.06
CA ALA A 62 29.21 -19.77 3.38
C ALA A 62 28.73 -21.11 3.97
N VAL A 63 28.41 -22.12 3.15
CA VAL A 63 28.17 -23.50 3.63
C VAL A 63 29.46 -24.12 4.07
N GLU A 64 30.47 -24.11 3.20
CA GLU A 64 31.74 -24.78 3.47
C GLU A 64 32.46 -24.17 4.67
N ALA A 65 32.36 -22.85 4.87
CA ALA A 65 32.89 -22.20 6.08
C ALA A 65 32.26 -22.76 7.36
N LYS A 66 30.94 -23.00 7.38
CA LYS A 66 30.26 -23.60 8.54
C LYS A 66 30.55 -25.08 8.71
N CYS A 67 30.70 -25.81 7.61
CA CYS A 67 31.15 -27.21 7.63
C CYS A 67 32.55 -27.30 8.24
N PHE A 68 33.45 -26.40 7.85
CA PHE A 68 34.80 -26.32 8.38
C PHE A 68 34.83 -25.92 9.86
N GLU A 69 34.01 -24.95 10.27
CA GLU A 69 33.85 -24.60 11.70
C GLU A 69 33.40 -25.80 12.55
N LEU A 70 32.44 -26.60 12.06
CA LEU A 70 32.00 -27.82 12.76
C LEU A 70 33.14 -28.85 12.81
N GLN A 71 33.83 -29.07 11.69
CA GLN A 71 34.93 -30.02 11.62
C GLN A 71 36.00 -29.69 12.66
N VAL A 72 36.48 -28.44 12.71
CA VAL A 72 37.48 -28.00 13.69
C VAL A 72 36.99 -28.21 15.13
N SER A 73 35.72 -27.90 15.41
CA SER A 73 35.15 -28.11 16.75
C SER A 73 35.16 -29.59 17.16
N LEU A 74 34.82 -30.51 16.25
CA LEU A 74 34.78 -31.95 16.56
C LEU A 74 36.19 -32.56 16.65
N GLU A 75 37.15 -32.03 15.89
CA GLU A 75 38.56 -32.39 16.00
C GLU A 75 39.13 -31.94 17.36
N ASP A 76 38.82 -30.72 17.81
CA ASP A 76 39.21 -30.20 19.13
C ASP A 76 38.57 -31.01 20.28
N ASP A 77 37.34 -31.51 20.08
CA ASP A 77 36.64 -32.38 21.03
C ASP A 77 37.15 -33.83 21.02
N GLY A 78 38.04 -34.20 20.07
CA GLY A 78 38.66 -35.52 19.99
C GLY A 78 37.73 -36.63 19.45
N VAL A 79 36.76 -36.28 18.60
CA VAL A 79 35.84 -37.24 17.97
C VAL A 79 36.57 -38.03 16.86
N GLU A 80 36.13 -39.27 16.62
CA GLU A 80 36.69 -40.13 15.56
C GLU A 80 36.43 -39.58 14.16
N ALA A 81 37.40 -39.74 13.25
CA ALA A 81 37.38 -39.13 11.91
C ALA A 81 36.15 -39.53 11.08
N ASP A 82 35.72 -40.80 11.15
CA ASP A 82 34.55 -41.29 10.41
C ASP A 82 33.23 -40.65 10.88
N GLU A 83 33.12 -40.38 12.19
CA GLU A 83 31.96 -39.71 12.77
C GLU A 83 31.93 -38.23 12.41
N ILE A 84 33.10 -37.58 12.36
CA ILE A 84 33.26 -36.19 11.91
C ILE A 84 32.76 -36.05 10.46
N GLU A 85 33.20 -36.92 9.55
CA GLU A 85 32.77 -36.88 8.16
C GLU A 85 31.26 -37.05 8.01
N SER A 86 30.66 -37.98 8.74
CA SER A 86 29.21 -38.22 8.73
C SER A 86 28.43 -36.98 9.20
N GLN A 87 28.86 -36.36 10.30
CA GLN A 87 28.20 -35.17 10.85
C GLN A 87 28.35 -33.95 9.95
N VAL A 88 29.54 -33.74 9.37
CA VAL A 88 29.81 -32.65 8.43
C VAL A 88 29.04 -32.83 7.12
N ALA A 89 28.94 -34.06 6.60
CA ALA A 89 28.12 -34.36 5.42
C ALA A 89 26.64 -34.08 5.66
N ALA A 90 26.09 -34.52 6.80
CA ALA A 90 24.71 -34.25 7.18
C ALA A 90 24.44 -32.73 7.33
N LEU A 91 25.40 -31.99 7.90
CA LEU A 91 25.31 -30.53 8.02
C LEU A 91 25.37 -29.84 6.65
N ARG A 92 26.24 -30.30 5.74
CA ARG A 92 26.35 -29.78 4.37
C ARG A 92 25.02 -29.91 3.62
N GLU A 93 24.42 -31.09 3.63
CA GLU A 93 23.11 -31.33 2.98
C GLU A 93 22.01 -30.45 3.58
N ARG A 94 21.97 -30.35 4.92
CA ARG A 94 20.99 -29.53 5.63
C ARG A 94 21.12 -28.05 5.26
N LEU A 95 22.34 -27.52 5.21
CA LEU A 95 22.57 -26.12 4.90
C LEU A 95 22.29 -25.79 3.44
N LEU A 96 22.63 -26.68 2.50
CA LEU A 96 22.27 -26.53 1.09
C LEU A 96 20.74 -26.51 0.90
N ALA A 97 20.00 -27.35 1.63
CA ALA A 97 18.54 -27.37 1.59
C ALA A 97 17.89 -26.12 2.20
N GLN A 98 18.47 -25.53 3.25
CA GLN A 98 17.96 -24.33 3.92
C GLN A 98 18.36 -23.01 3.23
N GLN A 99 19.19 -23.08 2.19
CA GLN A 99 19.95 -21.93 1.70
C GLN A 99 19.12 -20.86 0.98
N SER A 100 17.84 -21.10 0.72
CA SER A 100 16.92 -20.08 0.23
C SER A 100 16.63 -18.97 1.26
N VAL A 101 16.96 -19.17 2.54
CA VAL A 101 16.45 -18.31 3.64
C VAL A 101 17.55 -17.59 4.44
N VAL A 102 18.84 -17.80 4.14
CA VAL A 102 19.92 -17.23 4.97
C VAL A 102 20.19 -15.76 4.60
N GLY A 103 19.35 -14.87 5.11
CA GLY A 103 19.53 -13.42 5.09
C GLY A 103 20.50 -12.95 6.18
N GLY A 104 21.79 -12.93 5.88
CA GLY A 104 22.80 -12.29 6.72
C GLY A 104 22.87 -10.78 6.48
N ALA A 105 23.46 -10.04 7.43
CA ALA A 105 23.82 -8.64 7.21
C ALA A 105 24.94 -8.55 6.17
N ILE A 106 24.70 -7.79 5.09
CA ILE A 106 25.65 -7.64 3.99
C ILE A 106 26.86 -6.83 4.46
N LYS A 107 28.06 -7.36 4.25
CA LYS A 107 29.30 -6.69 4.63
C LYS A 107 29.68 -5.64 3.57
N PRO A 108 30.39 -4.55 3.95
CA PRO A 108 30.71 -3.46 3.01
C PRO A 108 31.59 -3.89 1.83
N HIS A 109 32.33 -5.00 1.94
CA HIS A 109 33.16 -5.53 0.86
C HIS A 109 32.41 -6.46 -0.12
N GLU A 110 31.18 -6.88 0.19
CA GLU A 110 30.38 -7.80 -0.63
C GLU A 110 29.66 -7.05 -1.76
N ARG A 111 30.45 -6.52 -2.72
CA ARG A 111 29.96 -5.62 -3.78
C ARG A 111 28.76 -6.16 -4.56
N HIS A 112 28.77 -7.45 -4.90
CA HIS A 112 27.68 -8.07 -5.67
C HIS A 112 26.41 -8.27 -4.83
N GLN A 113 26.54 -8.57 -3.54
CA GLN A 113 25.39 -8.67 -2.64
C GLN A 113 24.76 -7.29 -2.40
N ILE A 114 25.60 -6.25 -2.20
CA ILE A 114 25.14 -4.86 -2.12
C ILE A 114 24.42 -4.45 -3.41
N ALA A 115 24.99 -4.79 -4.57
CA ALA A 115 24.37 -4.50 -5.87
C ALA A 115 23.02 -5.22 -6.04
N GLN A 116 22.93 -6.50 -5.68
CA GLN A 116 21.67 -7.25 -5.70
C GLN A 116 20.63 -6.67 -4.76
N ALA A 117 21.02 -6.32 -3.52
CA ALA A 117 20.12 -5.71 -2.55
C ALA A 117 19.64 -4.32 -3.01
N LYS A 118 20.53 -3.53 -3.63
CA LYS A 118 20.18 -2.24 -4.21
C LYS A 118 19.21 -2.41 -5.38
N GLN A 119 19.46 -3.35 -6.29
CA GLN A 119 18.53 -3.64 -7.39
C GLN A 119 17.15 -4.04 -6.88
N GLN A 120 17.07 -4.91 -5.87
CA GLN A 120 15.79 -5.27 -5.26
C GLN A 120 15.12 -4.08 -4.57
N ALA A 121 15.87 -3.21 -3.92
CA ALA A 121 15.34 -2.00 -3.31
C ALA A 121 14.82 -1.01 -4.37
N ASP A 122 15.57 -0.82 -5.44
CA ASP A 122 15.20 0.03 -6.57
C ASP A 122 13.97 -0.53 -7.31
N GLU A 123 13.87 -1.86 -7.48
CA GLU A 123 12.68 -2.55 -8.03
C GLU A 123 11.46 -2.37 -7.13
N ARG A 124 11.62 -2.53 -5.81
CA ARG A 124 10.53 -2.27 -4.84
C ARG A 124 10.07 -0.82 -4.91
N MET A 125 11.00 0.13 -4.99
CA MET A 125 10.69 1.55 -5.14
C MET A 125 10.00 1.84 -6.47
N ARG A 126 10.50 1.24 -7.57
CA ARG A 126 9.90 1.36 -8.91
C ARG A 126 8.45 0.88 -8.91
N ASN A 127 8.19 -0.27 -8.30
CA ASN A 127 6.84 -0.83 -8.15
C ASN A 127 5.96 0.06 -7.28
N ALA A 128 6.49 0.60 -6.18
CA ALA A 128 5.75 1.51 -5.29
C ALA A 128 5.37 2.82 -5.99
N LEU A 129 6.21 3.31 -6.89
CA LEU A 129 5.94 4.48 -7.73
C LEU A 129 5.05 4.17 -8.95
N GLY A 130 4.67 2.91 -9.16
CA GLY A 130 3.83 2.49 -10.29
C GLY A 130 4.55 2.57 -11.64
N ILE A 131 5.88 2.57 -11.66
CA ILE A 131 6.68 2.59 -12.87
C ILE A 131 6.79 1.15 -13.39
N LYS A 132 6.16 0.85 -14.52
CA LYS A 132 6.22 -0.51 -15.12
C LYS A 132 7.55 -0.71 -15.84
N ALA A 133 8.22 -1.84 -15.61
CA ALA A 133 9.51 -2.14 -16.25
C ALA A 133 9.40 -2.22 -17.79
N ASP A 134 8.27 -2.72 -18.30
CA ASP A 134 8.08 -2.95 -19.74
C ASP A 134 7.75 -1.66 -20.52
N THR A 135 7.15 -0.67 -19.85
CA THR A 135 6.70 0.58 -20.49
C THR A 135 7.68 1.73 -20.25
N PHE A 136 8.50 1.64 -19.20
CA PHE A 136 9.38 2.72 -18.80
C PHE A 136 10.67 2.72 -19.64
N VAL A 137 10.81 3.73 -20.49
CA VAL A 137 12.02 4.01 -21.25
C VAL A 137 12.66 5.27 -20.70
N GLU A 138 13.96 5.21 -20.38
CA GLU A 138 14.71 6.37 -19.90
C GLU A 138 14.70 7.48 -20.97
N GLY A 139 14.38 8.71 -20.58
CA GLY A 139 14.28 9.85 -21.49
C GLY A 139 12.91 10.04 -22.17
N ALA A 140 12.06 9.02 -22.23
CA ALA A 140 10.72 9.11 -22.84
C ALA A 140 9.80 10.15 -22.17
N SER A 141 10.09 10.54 -20.93
CA SER A 141 9.38 11.61 -20.22
C SER A 141 9.63 13.01 -20.80
N PHE A 142 10.72 13.21 -21.55
CA PHE A 142 11.04 14.51 -22.17
C PHE A 142 10.43 14.67 -23.57
N ASP A 143 9.98 13.58 -24.20
CA ASP A 143 9.32 13.61 -25.49
C ASP A 143 7.85 14.03 -25.33
N ARG A 144 7.58 15.32 -25.59
CA ARG A 144 6.26 15.93 -25.42
C ARG A 144 5.16 15.20 -26.22
N GLU A 145 5.45 14.81 -27.45
CA GLU A 145 4.49 14.10 -28.31
C GLU A 145 4.15 12.70 -27.77
N LEU A 146 5.15 11.98 -27.28
CA LEU A 146 4.96 10.66 -26.69
C LEU A 146 4.13 10.75 -25.39
N GLN A 147 4.38 11.79 -24.59
CA GLN A 147 3.62 12.06 -23.37
C GLN A 147 2.15 12.41 -23.66
N GLU A 148 1.89 13.21 -24.70
CA GLU A 148 0.53 13.55 -25.13
C GLU A 148 -0.24 12.31 -25.61
N ARG A 149 0.41 11.43 -26.39
CA ARG A 149 -0.18 10.14 -26.80
C ARG A 149 -0.53 9.24 -25.61
N LEU A 150 0.40 9.04 -24.69
CA LEU A 150 0.18 8.24 -23.47
C LEU A 150 -0.92 8.82 -22.58
N LYS A 151 -1.07 10.15 -22.55
CA LYS A 151 -2.14 10.83 -21.82
C LYS A 151 -3.50 10.58 -22.47
N LEU A 152 -3.59 10.67 -23.80
CA LEU A 152 -4.82 10.39 -24.56
C LEU A 152 -5.24 8.92 -24.41
N GLU A 153 -4.30 7.98 -24.51
CA GLU A 153 -4.57 6.56 -24.30
C GLU A 153 -5.11 6.29 -22.89
N ARG A 154 -4.48 6.87 -21.87
CA ARG A 154 -4.95 6.77 -20.47
C ARG A 154 -6.33 7.40 -20.27
N GLN A 155 -6.64 8.48 -20.99
CA GLN A 155 -7.98 9.09 -20.95
C GLN A 155 -9.01 8.16 -21.59
N ALA A 156 -8.72 7.62 -22.78
CA ALA A 156 -9.60 6.68 -23.48
C ALA A 156 -9.84 5.39 -22.67
N GLU A 157 -8.80 4.83 -22.02
CA GLU A 157 -8.94 3.66 -21.15
C GLU A 157 -9.85 3.96 -19.94
N ARG A 158 -9.71 5.14 -19.33
CA ARG A 158 -10.57 5.57 -18.22
C ARG A 158 -12.02 5.79 -18.67
N GLU A 159 -12.25 6.31 -19.86
CA GLU A 159 -13.58 6.48 -20.42
C GLU A 159 -14.24 5.12 -20.69
N LYS A 160 -13.53 4.20 -21.35
CA LYS A 160 -14.00 2.82 -21.56
C LYS A 160 -14.34 2.13 -20.24
N ALA A 161 -13.45 2.22 -19.24
CA ALA A 161 -13.70 1.63 -17.93
C ALA A 161 -14.91 2.26 -17.20
N ARG A 162 -15.16 3.56 -17.41
CA ARG A 162 -16.37 4.24 -16.89
C ARG A 162 -17.62 3.75 -17.61
N GLU A 163 -17.58 3.64 -18.93
CA GLU A 163 -18.69 3.11 -19.72
C GLU A 163 -19.02 1.66 -19.35
N GLU A 164 -18.02 0.80 -19.16
CA GLU A 164 -18.21 -0.57 -18.70
C GLU A 164 -18.85 -0.62 -17.31
N ARG A 165 -18.36 0.22 -16.37
CA ARG A 165 -18.97 0.34 -15.04
C ARG A 165 -20.42 0.80 -15.09
N LEU A 166 -20.73 1.77 -15.93
CA LEU A 166 -22.10 2.27 -16.11
C LEU A 166 -23.00 1.20 -16.73
N LYS A 167 -22.50 0.40 -17.69
CA LYS A 167 -23.24 -0.74 -18.24
C LYS A 167 -23.54 -1.79 -17.17
N ILE A 168 -22.55 -2.19 -16.37
CA ILE A 168 -22.73 -3.13 -15.27
C ILE A 168 -23.74 -2.58 -14.24
N GLU A 169 -23.65 -1.30 -13.90
CA GLU A 169 -24.60 -0.66 -12.98
C GLU A 169 -26.03 -0.63 -13.54
N GLN A 170 -26.18 -0.33 -14.83
CA GLN A 170 -27.49 -0.35 -15.51
C GLN A 170 -28.10 -1.75 -15.53
N GLU A 171 -27.28 -2.78 -15.81
CA GLU A 171 -27.72 -4.19 -15.78
C GLU A 171 -28.16 -4.59 -14.37
N LEU A 172 -27.34 -4.31 -13.34
CA LEU A 172 -27.70 -4.57 -11.94
C LEU A 172 -28.97 -3.84 -11.51
N LYS A 173 -29.15 -2.60 -11.97
CA LYS A 173 -30.37 -1.82 -11.69
C LYS A 173 -31.60 -2.41 -12.38
N ALA A 174 -31.45 -2.86 -13.63
CA ALA A 174 -32.52 -3.51 -14.38
C ALA A 174 -32.92 -4.85 -13.73
N ASP A 175 -31.95 -5.67 -13.33
CA ASP A 175 -32.21 -6.93 -12.63
C ASP A 175 -32.87 -6.71 -11.27
N ARG A 176 -32.43 -5.69 -10.53
CA ARG A 176 -33.09 -5.30 -9.27
C ARG A 176 -34.53 -4.84 -9.49
N ALA A 177 -34.80 -4.08 -10.55
CA ALA A 177 -36.15 -3.64 -10.90
C ALA A 177 -37.04 -4.82 -11.31
N ARG A 178 -36.51 -5.77 -12.09
CA ARG A 178 -37.22 -7.01 -12.45
C ARG A 178 -37.55 -7.86 -11.23
N ALA A 179 -36.60 -8.01 -10.31
CA ALA A 179 -36.81 -8.74 -9.06
C ALA A 179 -37.84 -8.06 -8.15
N GLN A 180 -37.87 -6.72 -8.10
CA GLN A 180 -38.90 -5.96 -7.38
C GLN A 180 -40.28 -6.14 -8.02
N ALA A 181 -40.39 -5.98 -9.34
CA ALA A 181 -41.65 -6.18 -10.05
C ALA A 181 -42.21 -7.60 -9.86
N ALA A 182 -41.35 -8.63 -9.90
CA ALA A 182 -41.76 -10.01 -9.64
C ALA A 182 -42.27 -10.21 -8.20
N ARG A 183 -41.62 -9.57 -7.20
CA ARG A 183 -42.09 -9.59 -5.80
C ARG A 183 -43.42 -8.88 -5.63
N ASP A 184 -43.60 -7.74 -6.29
CA ASP A 184 -44.85 -6.96 -6.22
C ASP A 184 -46.00 -7.70 -6.92
N GLU A 185 -45.73 -8.39 -8.03
CA GLU A 185 -46.71 -9.25 -8.70
C GLU A 185 -47.14 -10.43 -7.82
N GLN A 186 -46.20 -11.07 -7.11
CA GLN A 186 -46.51 -12.12 -6.13
C GLN A 186 -47.37 -11.57 -4.98
N ARG A 187 -47.04 -10.38 -4.46
CA ARG A 187 -47.86 -9.71 -3.43
C ARG A 187 -49.28 -9.45 -3.91
N GLN A 188 -49.45 -8.91 -5.12
CA GLN A 188 -50.77 -8.65 -5.69
C GLN A 188 -51.57 -9.94 -5.94
N LYS A 189 -50.93 -11.01 -6.40
CA LYS A 189 -51.59 -12.32 -6.55
C LYS A 189 -52.08 -12.85 -5.21
N HIS A 190 -51.25 -12.78 -4.18
CA HIS A 190 -51.61 -13.19 -2.84
C HIS A 190 -52.75 -12.33 -2.25
N GLU A 191 -52.73 -11.01 -2.46
CA GLU A 191 -53.79 -10.11 -2.01
C GLU A 191 -55.13 -10.42 -2.71
N ARG A 192 -55.11 -10.64 -4.03
CA ARG A 192 -56.29 -11.07 -4.79
C ARG A 192 -56.85 -12.42 -4.33
N GLU A 193 -55.98 -13.33 -3.92
CA GLU A 193 -56.37 -14.64 -3.37
C GLU A 193 -57.04 -14.47 -2.00
N MET A 194 -56.44 -13.69 -1.09
CA MET A 194 -57.03 -13.35 0.20
C MET A 194 -58.38 -12.63 0.05
N ASP A 195 -58.54 -11.75 -0.94
CA ASP A 195 -59.82 -11.10 -1.22
C ASP A 195 -60.89 -12.08 -1.71
N ARG A 196 -60.51 -13.03 -2.57
CA ARG A 196 -61.43 -14.11 -3.00
C ARG A 196 -61.84 -14.98 -1.83
N GLU A 197 -60.93 -15.30 -0.91
CA GLU A 197 -61.26 -16.04 0.31
C GLU A 197 -62.18 -15.23 1.22
N ARG A 198 -61.91 -13.94 1.44
CA ARG A 198 -62.78 -13.04 2.21
C ARG A 198 -64.19 -12.97 1.62
N GLN A 199 -64.31 -12.90 0.30
CA GLN A 199 -65.61 -12.92 -0.38
C GLN A 199 -66.32 -14.26 -0.17
N ARG A 200 -65.64 -15.39 -0.34
CA ARG A 200 -66.22 -16.72 -0.10
C ARG A 200 -66.72 -16.87 1.34
N GLN A 201 -65.94 -16.47 2.33
CA GLN A 201 -66.36 -16.51 3.73
C GLN A 201 -67.58 -15.61 3.98
N ARG A 202 -67.62 -14.43 3.35
CA ARG A 202 -68.77 -13.52 3.44
C ARG A 202 -70.03 -14.13 2.82
N ASP A 203 -69.90 -14.75 1.65
CA ASP A 203 -71.01 -15.42 0.97
C ASP A 203 -71.50 -16.65 1.74
N GLU A 204 -70.59 -17.44 2.33
CA GLU A 204 -70.93 -18.57 3.23
C GLU A 204 -71.66 -18.10 4.49
N LEU A 205 -71.19 -17.01 5.12
CA LEU A 205 -71.87 -16.37 6.25
C LEU A 205 -73.26 -15.87 5.84
N GLU A 206 -73.40 -15.28 4.64
CA GLU A 206 -74.69 -14.81 4.14
C GLU A 206 -75.65 -15.98 3.85
N GLN A 207 -75.16 -17.07 3.25
CA GLN A 207 -75.92 -18.31 3.06
C GLN A 207 -76.35 -18.91 4.40
N SER A 208 -75.43 -19.03 5.36
CA SER A 208 -75.75 -19.50 6.71
C SER A 208 -76.81 -18.62 7.40
N ARG A 209 -76.73 -17.29 7.24
CA ARG A 209 -77.77 -16.35 7.72
C ARG A 209 -79.10 -16.56 7.02
N ARG A 210 -79.11 -16.77 5.70
CA ARG A 210 -80.34 -17.05 4.92
C ARG A 210 -80.97 -18.38 5.35
N ASP A 211 -80.17 -19.44 5.52
CA ASP A 211 -80.62 -20.75 5.98
C ASP A 211 -81.15 -20.68 7.41
N HIS A 212 -80.47 -19.94 8.30
CA HIS A 212 -80.96 -19.69 9.65
C HIS A 212 -82.29 -18.91 9.64
N ALA A 213 -82.42 -17.88 8.80
CA ALA A 213 -83.67 -17.14 8.64
C ALA A 213 -84.79 -18.00 8.06
N ALA A 214 -84.49 -18.94 7.14
CA ALA A 214 -85.44 -19.91 6.63
C ALA A 214 -85.86 -20.92 7.72
N ARG A 215 -84.93 -21.40 8.55
CA ARG A 215 -85.22 -22.23 9.72
C ARG A 215 -86.11 -21.51 10.72
N LEU A 216 -85.81 -20.25 11.05
CA LEU A 216 -86.67 -19.44 11.91
C LEU A 216 -88.07 -19.26 11.32
N ARG A 217 -88.17 -19.06 10.00
CA ARG A 217 -89.45 -19.00 9.27
C ARG A 217 -90.25 -20.32 9.35
N SER A 218 -89.56 -21.47 9.38
CA SER A 218 -90.20 -22.78 9.55
C SER A 218 -90.61 -23.11 10.99
N ILE A 219 -89.99 -22.47 12.00
CA ILE A 219 -90.25 -22.72 13.43
C ILE A 219 -91.39 -21.83 13.97
N ASN A 220 -91.66 -20.68 13.36
CA ASN A 220 -92.77 -19.80 13.72
C ASN A 220 -93.52 -19.29 12.46
N PRO A 221 -94.63 -19.90 12.05
CA PRO A 221 -95.44 -19.44 10.91
C PRO A 221 -96.38 -18.27 11.28
N SER A 222 -96.08 -17.47 12.30
CA SER A 222 -96.96 -16.39 12.75
C SER A 222 -96.20 -15.22 13.37
N SER A 223 -95.70 -14.34 12.49
CA SER A 223 -95.80 -12.89 12.66
C SER A 223 -95.36 -12.17 11.37
N ASP A 224 -96.06 -12.41 10.25
CA ASP A 224 -96.05 -11.51 9.10
C ASP A 224 -97.23 -10.53 9.26
N ARG A 225 -96.93 -9.33 9.76
CA ARG A 225 -97.75 -8.10 9.77
C ARG A 225 -96.88 -7.04 10.45
N LEU A 226 -96.37 -5.99 9.83
CA LEU A 226 -96.99 -5.07 8.88
C LEU A 226 -95.91 -4.36 8.02
N PRO A 227 -96.22 -4.01 6.76
CA PRO A 227 -95.40 -3.12 5.95
C PRO A 227 -95.73 -1.66 6.28
N TYR A 228 -94.74 -0.87 6.67
CA TYR A 228 -94.84 0.59 6.57
C TYR A 228 -93.96 1.05 5.40
N SER A 229 -94.64 1.25 4.27
CA SER A 229 -94.18 1.96 3.09
C SER A 229 -94.10 3.45 3.38
N GLY A 230 -92.99 4.11 3.01
CA GLY A 230 -93.01 5.55 2.85
C GLY A 230 -91.64 6.20 2.69
N GLY A 231 -91.28 6.52 1.44
CA GLY A 231 -90.54 7.74 1.14
C GLY A 231 -89.05 7.60 0.84
N ALA A 232 -88.74 7.29 -0.41
CA ALA A 232 -87.47 7.67 -1.02
C ALA A 232 -87.42 9.21 -1.17
N ALA A 233 -86.35 9.84 -0.70
CA ALA A 233 -85.96 11.18 -1.10
C ALA A 233 -84.44 11.26 -1.17
N ALA A 234 -83.94 11.37 -2.41
CA ALA A 234 -82.56 11.70 -2.71
C ALA A 234 -82.28 13.16 -2.30
N GLY A 235 -81.12 13.38 -1.69
CA GLY A 235 -80.60 14.71 -1.38
C GLY A 235 -79.09 14.66 -1.27
N GLU A 236 -78.42 15.05 -2.36
CA GLU A 236 -76.99 15.34 -2.37
C GLU A 236 -76.70 16.57 -1.48
N GLY A 237 -75.65 16.48 -0.68
CA GLY A 237 -75.15 17.59 0.13
C GLY A 237 -73.75 17.30 0.64
N GLN A 238 -72.77 17.92 -0.02
CA GLN A 238 -71.38 18.00 0.44
C GLN A 238 -71.28 18.80 1.75
N GLN A 239 -70.56 18.27 2.74
CA GLN A 239 -69.59 18.94 3.64
C GLN A 239 -69.24 17.94 4.78
N GLN A 240 -68.00 17.45 4.83
CA GLN A 240 -66.90 17.93 5.69
C GLN A 240 -67.23 17.87 7.19
N GLY A 241 -66.46 17.07 7.95
CA GLY A 241 -66.46 17.09 9.41
C GLY A 241 -65.86 15.85 10.08
N GLU A 242 -64.56 15.92 10.38
CA GLU A 242 -63.85 15.27 11.51
C GLU A 242 -63.98 13.76 11.76
N ARG A 243 -62.88 13.04 11.53
CA ARG A 243 -62.48 11.95 12.44
C ARG A 243 -61.12 12.23 13.06
N VAL A 244 -61.23 12.39 14.37
CA VAL A 244 -60.24 12.45 15.44
C VAL A 244 -59.03 11.54 15.22
N ALA A 245 -57.89 12.13 15.53
CA ALA A 245 -56.56 11.55 15.52
C ALA A 245 -56.39 10.34 16.45
N VAL A 246 -55.63 9.34 15.99
CA VAL A 246 -54.77 8.52 16.85
C VAL A 246 -53.36 8.55 16.25
N ALA A 247 -52.42 9.07 17.04
CA ALA A 247 -51.03 9.32 16.67
C ALA A 247 -50.20 8.03 16.55
N PRO A 248 -49.19 7.98 15.64
CA PRO A 248 -48.04 7.09 15.75
C PRO A 248 -46.82 7.82 16.40
N PRO A 249 -45.86 7.09 17.00
CA PRO A 249 -44.86 7.71 17.86
C PRO A 249 -43.67 8.32 17.09
N ARG A 250 -43.39 9.56 17.48
CA ARG A 250 -42.09 10.27 17.65
C ARG A 250 -40.85 9.66 16.99
N GLY A 251 -40.33 10.38 16.00
CA GLY A 251 -38.91 10.42 15.64
C GLY A 251 -38.48 11.89 15.53
N ALA A 252 -37.60 12.32 16.43
CA ALA A 252 -37.13 13.70 16.56
C ALA A 252 -36.33 14.16 15.33
N GLY A 253 -36.66 15.36 14.86
CA GLY A 253 -35.87 16.09 13.87
C GLY A 253 -34.67 16.79 14.50
N LEU A 254 -33.67 17.05 13.66
CA LEU A 254 -32.73 18.14 13.86
C LEU A 254 -32.71 19.02 12.60
N PRO A 255 -32.50 20.34 12.77
CA PRO A 255 -32.87 21.35 11.78
C PRO A 255 -31.76 21.68 10.78
N LEU A 256 -32.17 22.13 9.58
CA LEU A 256 -31.31 22.78 8.60
C LEU A 256 -31.24 24.29 8.92
N GLY A 257 -30.06 24.74 9.31
CA GLY A 257 -29.63 26.13 9.26
C GLY A 257 -28.52 26.27 8.23
N VAL A 258 -28.67 27.24 7.34
CA VAL A 258 -27.67 27.70 6.37
C VAL A 258 -26.56 28.43 7.10
N ASP A 259 -25.31 27.98 6.94
CA ASP A 259 -24.11 28.80 7.11
C ASP A 259 -22.99 28.28 6.20
N ASN A 260 -22.38 29.22 5.48
CA ASN A 260 -21.19 29.07 4.63
C ASN A 260 -19.97 28.64 5.46
N VAL A 261 -19.38 27.46 5.22
CA VAL A 261 -17.96 27.20 5.51
C VAL A 261 -17.36 26.18 4.51
N VAL A 262 -16.25 26.58 3.89
CA VAL A 262 -15.35 25.77 3.04
C VAL A 262 -14.64 24.70 3.88
N ILE A 263 -14.78 23.40 3.57
CA ILE A 263 -13.87 22.36 4.09
C ILE A 263 -13.61 21.26 3.03
N HIS A 264 -12.33 20.95 2.84
CA HIS A 264 -11.71 19.98 1.94
C HIS A 264 -12.16 18.52 2.17
N LEU A 265 -12.35 17.77 1.08
CA LEU A 265 -12.64 16.34 1.09
C LEU A 265 -11.34 15.53 0.93
N HIS A 266 -10.91 14.87 2.01
CA HIS A 266 -9.87 13.83 2.02
C HIS A 266 -10.50 12.42 1.93
N ASP A 267 -9.76 11.55 1.25
CA ASP A 267 -9.80 10.10 1.08
C ASP A 267 -10.65 9.23 2.03
N LEU A 268 -11.40 8.27 1.46
CA LEU A 268 -11.85 7.05 2.14
C LEU A 268 -11.79 5.83 1.20
N ALA A 269 -10.86 4.92 1.52
CA ALA A 269 -10.72 3.58 0.96
C ALA A 269 -11.64 2.57 1.70
N PRO A 270 -12.07 1.46 1.06
CA PRO A 270 -12.80 0.40 1.76
C PRO A 270 -11.87 -0.69 2.30
N GLY A 271 -12.09 -1.06 3.58
CA GLY A 271 -11.42 -2.17 4.25
C GLY A 271 -12.39 -3.27 4.69
N HIS A 272 -12.14 -4.50 4.24
CA HIS A 272 -12.66 -5.78 4.75
C HIS A 272 -11.55 -6.83 4.48
N GLY A 273 -11.18 -7.78 5.33
CA GLY A 273 -11.68 -8.22 6.62
C GLY A 273 -10.58 -8.98 7.40
N ARG A 274 -10.80 -9.16 8.71
CA ARG A 274 -9.89 -9.85 9.62
C ARG A 274 -10.26 -11.33 9.72
N ASP A 275 -9.33 -12.20 9.35
CA ASP A 275 -9.35 -13.61 9.67
C ASP A 275 -8.66 -13.86 11.03
N ARG A 276 -9.29 -14.65 11.90
CA ARG A 276 -8.82 -14.93 13.27
C ARG A 276 -7.95 -16.19 13.29
N GLY A 277 -6.64 -16.02 13.15
CA GLY A 277 -5.63 -17.05 13.42
C GLY A 277 -5.06 -16.96 14.83
N ARG A 278 -5.40 -17.94 15.66
CA ARG A 278 -4.94 -18.18 17.04
C ARG A 278 -3.42 -18.43 17.06
N LEU A 279 -2.62 -17.60 17.76
CA LEU A 279 -1.25 -17.95 18.14
C LEU A 279 -0.93 -17.56 19.59
N LEU A 280 -0.30 -18.51 20.27
CA LEU A 280 0.01 -18.60 21.69
C LEU A 280 0.98 -17.50 22.13
N ARG A 281 0.61 -16.74 23.18
CA ARG A 281 1.51 -15.80 23.85
C ARG A 281 2.51 -16.55 24.74
N ARG A 282 3.77 -16.61 24.31
CA ARG A 282 4.91 -16.85 25.23
C ARG A 282 5.24 -15.56 25.97
N ARG A 283 5.25 -15.63 27.31
CA ARG A 283 5.70 -14.60 28.25
C ARG A 283 7.16 -14.21 27.96
N ARG A 284 7.46 -12.92 27.84
CA ARG A 284 8.82 -12.38 28.08
C ARG A 284 8.77 -11.44 29.28
N VAL A 285 9.71 -11.69 30.17
CA VAL A 285 9.95 -11.00 31.45
C VAL A 285 10.45 -9.59 31.18
N VAL A 286 9.96 -8.64 31.97
CA VAL A 286 10.32 -7.22 31.99
C VAL A 286 11.46 -7.04 32.98
N GLU A 287 12.61 -6.50 32.55
CA GLU A 287 13.63 -5.96 33.45
C GLU A 287 13.58 -4.42 33.47
N PRO A 288 13.77 -3.76 34.64
CA PRO A 288 13.64 -2.31 34.78
C PRO A 288 14.96 -1.53 34.54
N PRO A 289 14.87 -0.22 34.24
CA PRO A 289 16.05 0.62 33.96
C PRO A 289 16.74 1.09 35.25
N ARG A 290 18.08 1.02 35.28
CA ARG A 290 18.90 1.59 36.37
C ARG A 290 19.12 3.09 36.15
N GLY A 291 18.78 3.86 37.19
CA GLY A 291 18.86 5.31 37.23
C GLY A 291 20.23 5.88 37.59
N ARG A 292 20.45 7.07 37.00
CA ARG A 292 21.29 8.23 37.36
C ARG A 292 22.10 8.15 38.67
N GLY A 293 23.43 8.26 38.55
CA GLY A 293 24.33 8.71 39.61
C GLY A 293 24.92 10.08 39.27
N ARG A 294 24.65 11.10 40.10
CA ARG A 294 25.36 12.39 40.13
C ARG A 294 26.58 12.26 41.04
N GLY A 295 27.73 12.82 40.64
CA GLY A 295 28.88 13.10 41.51
C GLY A 295 29.93 13.88 40.71
N ARG A 296 29.91 15.22 40.77
CA ARG A 296 30.85 16.06 41.55
C ARG A 296 32.34 15.71 41.30
N GLY A 297 33.05 16.61 40.60
CA GLY A 297 34.52 16.63 40.50
C GLY A 297 35.20 16.92 41.85
N PRO A 298 36.56 16.99 41.88
CA PRO A 298 37.19 18.26 41.53
C PRO A 298 38.58 18.19 40.83
N LEU A 299 38.85 19.26 40.07
CA LEU A 299 40.05 20.13 40.02
C LEU A 299 41.50 19.60 40.22
N ARG A 300 42.38 20.22 39.39
CA ARG A 300 43.85 20.39 39.49
C ARG A 300 44.64 19.12 39.16
N GLY A 301 45.66 19.12 38.31
CA GLY A 301 46.46 20.19 37.73
C GLY A 301 47.91 19.72 37.72
N GLY A 302 48.64 19.94 36.62
CA GLY A 302 50.10 20.06 36.68
C GLY A 302 50.94 19.05 35.90
N ARG A 303 51.55 19.60 34.84
CA ARG A 303 52.99 19.56 34.51
C ARG A 303 53.62 18.24 34.02
N TYR A 304 54.00 18.30 32.74
CA TYR A 304 55.30 17.93 32.18
C TYR A 304 56.40 17.55 33.17
N ARG A 305 56.99 16.36 32.96
CA ARG A 305 58.44 16.12 32.86
C ARG A 305 58.72 14.68 32.38
N PRO A 306 59.37 14.48 31.22
CA PRO A 306 60.13 13.25 30.94
C PRO A 306 61.59 13.50 31.28
N LEU A 307 62.31 12.56 31.93
CA LEU A 307 63.78 12.42 31.82
C LEU A 307 64.29 11.14 32.56
N LEU A 308 65.16 10.43 31.84
CA LEU A 308 66.34 9.64 32.23
C LEU A 308 66.24 8.24 32.90
N LEU A 309 66.77 7.26 32.14
CA LEU A 309 67.97 6.44 32.41
C LEU A 309 68.34 6.09 33.87
N ASP A 310 68.40 4.79 34.15
CA ASP A 310 69.56 4.02 34.68
C ASP A 310 69.16 2.52 34.62
N ALA A 311 69.86 1.60 33.95
CA ALA A 311 71.16 1.00 34.25
C ALA A 311 71.18 0.18 35.57
N GLY A 312 71.32 -1.16 35.45
CA GLY A 312 72.07 -1.98 36.43
C GLY A 312 71.39 -3.19 37.09
N GLY A 313 72.05 -4.36 36.98
CA GLY A 313 71.99 -5.52 37.91
C GLY A 313 71.09 -6.68 37.45
N ILE A 314 71.56 -7.76 36.83
CA ILE A 314 72.38 -8.90 37.33
C ILE A 314 71.78 -9.58 38.58
N ALA A 315 71.12 -10.72 38.36
CA ALA A 315 71.45 -12.04 38.92
C ALA A 315 70.68 -13.11 38.12
#